data_AF-A0A3D1P8A6-F1
#
_entry.id   AF-A0A3D1P8A6-F1
#
_cell.length_a   1.000
_cell.length_b   1.000
_cell.length_c   1.000
_cell.angle_alpha   90.00
_cell.angle_beta   90.00
_cell.angle_gamma   90.00
#
_symmetry.space_group_name_H-M   'P 1'
#
loop_
_entity.id
_entity.type
_entity.pdbx_description
1 polymer ?
#
loop_
_entity_poly.entity_id
_entity_poly.type
_entity_poly.pdbx_seq_one_letter_code
_entity_poly.pdbx_strand_id
1 'polypeptide(L)'
;SNPPYLPALDNKLYQPLLHGGTEGITVTKKLLSLDYPNVLTLVSSYSDPVGLINYALAIGYSVANFIVSPMSFGYYSSEPKVQDRIQELRRSNRAFYSDNIYLLAGVLFTKNPVVSGGLSSELVKLITSL
;
A
#
# COMPACT_ATOMS: atom_id res chain seq x y z
N SER A 1 7.05 -13.71 -2.30
CA SER A 1 6.48 -12.72 -3.24
C SER A 1 6.05 -11.50 -2.44
N ASN A 2 6.00 -10.31 -3.06
CA ASN A 2 5.54 -9.06 -2.45
C ASN A 2 4.24 -8.60 -3.13
N PRO A 3 3.13 -9.36 -2.95
CA PRO A 3 1.84 -8.99 -3.53
C PRO A 3 1.30 -7.72 -2.84
N PRO A 4 0.31 -7.05 -3.43
CA PRO A 4 -0.48 -6.10 -2.67
C PRO A 4 -1.19 -6.83 -1.52
N TYR A 5 -0.83 -6.49 -0.29
CA TYR A 5 -1.43 -7.11 0.89
C TYR A 5 -2.83 -6.57 1.17
N LEU A 6 -3.69 -7.45 1.68
CA LEU A 6 -5.10 -7.19 1.95
C LEU A 6 -5.31 -6.63 3.36
N PRO A 7 -6.16 -5.62 3.53
CA PRO A 7 -6.59 -5.18 4.84
C PRO A 7 -7.69 -6.12 5.36
N ALA A 8 -7.53 -6.66 6.57
CA ALA A 8 -8.56 -7.47 7.22
C ALA A 8 -8.43 -7.42 8.75
N LEU A 9 -9.50 -7.79 9.47
CA LEU A 9 -9.46 -7.81 10.94
C LEU A 9 -8.73 -9.04 11.50
N ASP A 10 -8.74 -10.16 10.78
CA ASP A 10 -8.11 -11.41 11.19
C ASP A 10 -7.62 -12.23 9.98
N ASN A 11 -6.98 -13.36 10.25
CA ASN A 11 -6.45 -14.28 9.24
C ASN A 11 -7.52 -15.23 8.65
N LYS A 12 -8.81 -15.08 8.99
CA LYS A 12 -9.88 -15.97 8.50
C LYS A 12 -10.35 -15.51 7.12
N LEU A 13 -9.41 -15.56 6.18
CA LEU A 13 -9.53 -15.17 4.77
C LEU A 13 -9.38 -16.39 3.86
N TYR A 14 -9.84 -16.29 2.61
CA TYR A 14 -9.61 -17.33 1.59
C TYR A 14 -8.12 -17.57 1.30
N GLN A 15 -7.28 -16.53 1.43
CA GLN A 15 -5.83 -16.64 1.34
C GLN A 15 -5.17 -15.90 2.53
N PRO A 16 -4.95 -16.58 3.67
CA PRO A 16 -4.40 -15.95 4.87
C PRO A 16 -3.01 -15.33 4.68
N LEU A 17 -2.19 -15.85 3.75
CA LEU A 17 -0.85 -15.32 3.47
C LEU A 17 -0.85 -13.94 2.78
N LEU A 18 -2.00 -13.49 2.28
CA LEU A 18 -2.17 -12.14 1.75
C LEU A 18 -2.56 -11.11 2.82
N HIS A 19 -2.80 -11.52 4.07
CA HIS A 19 -3.19 -10.58 5.11
C HIS A 19 -2.05 -9.61 5.46
N GLY A 20 -2.29 -8.33 5.23
CA GLY A 20 -1.37 -7.22 5.51
C GLY A 20 -1.62 -6.53 6.84
N GLY A 21 -2.35 -7.13 7.78
CA GLY A 21 -2.88 -6.46 8.96
C GLY A 21 -4.14 -5.65 8.68
N THR A 22 -4.65 -4.97 9.71
CA THR A 22 -5.90 -4.20 9.66
C THR A 22 -5.89 -3.07 8.64
N GLU A 23 -4.73 -2.59 8.25
CA GLU A 23 -4.54 -1.49 7.28
C GLU A 23 -3.98 -2.00 5.95
N GLY A 24 -3.65 -3.29 5.85
CA GLY A 24 -3.04 -3.88 4.66
C GLY A 24 -1.56 -3.52 4.46
N ILE A 25 -0.91 -2.84 5.42
CA ILE A 25 0.48 -2.36 5.28
C ILE A 25 1.46 -2.87 6.33
N THR A 26 1.01 -3.69 7.30
CA THR A 26 1.84 -4.20 8.40
C THR A 26 3.04 -4.99 7.91
N VAL A 27 2.86 -5.84 6.89
CA VAL A 27 3.95 -6.64 6.32
C VAL A 27 4.98 -5.74 5.63
N THR A 28 4.52 -4.74 4.87
CA THR A 28 5.40 -3.79 4.19
C THR A 28 6.15 -2.89 5.19
N LYS A 29 5.50 -2.43 6.25
CA LYS A 29 6.14 -1.68 7.35
C LYS A 29 7.26 -2.51 7.99
N LYS A 30 7.02 -3.81 8.24
CA LYS A 30 8.02 -4.74 8.76
C LYS A 30 9.17 -4.96 7.78
N LEU A 31 8.91 -5.00 6.47
CA LEU A 31 9.98 -5.11 5.46
C LEU A 31 10.88 -3.87 5.46
N LEU A 32 10.29 -2.67 5.49
CA LEU A 32 11.05 -1.41 5.53
C LEU A 32 11.85 -1.25 6.83
N SER A 33 11.35 -1.78 7.97
CA SER A 33 12.08 -1.72 9.24
C SER A 33 13.34 -2.60 9.29
N LEU A 34 13.54 -3.48 8.31
CA LEU A 34 14.77 -4.28 8.19
C LEU A 34 15.97 -3.50 7.62
N ASP A 35 15.77 -2.21 7.30
CA ASP A 35 16.82 -1.25 6.93
C ASP A 35 17.62 -1.60 5.66
N TYR A 36 16.98 -2.27 4.71
CA TYR A 36 17.59 -2.51 3.40
C TYR A 36 17.77 -1.20 2.62
N PRO A 37 18.89 -1.03 1.88
CA PRO A 37 19.12 0.19 1.10
C PRO A 37 18.01 0.50 0.09
N ASN A 38 17.44 -0.56 -0.51
CA ASN A 38 16.37 -0.47 -1.50
C ASN A 38 15.30 -1.52 -1.23
N VAL A 39 14.03 -1.12 -1.31
CA VAL A 39 12.88 -1.98 -1.10
C VAL A 39 11.86 -1.74 -2.20
N LEU A 40 11.62 -2.75 -3.05
CA LEU A 40 10.60 -2.71 -4.10
C LEU A 40 9.32 -3.39 -3.61
N THR A 41 8.21 -2.65 -3.59
CA THR A 41 6.91 -3.14 -3.09
C THR A 41 5.74 -2.78 -3.97
N LEU A 42 4.69 -3.60 -3.89
CA LEU A 42 3.38 -3.29 -4.46
C LEU A 42 2.54 -2.60 -3.38
N VAL A 43 2.00 -1.43 -3.70
CA VAL A 43 1.17 -0.60 -2.83
C VAL A 43 -0.19 -0.42 -3.50
N SER A 44 -1.25 -0.92 -2.86
CA SER A 44 -2.62 -0.71 -3.35
C SER A 44 -3.23 0.53 -2.74
N SER A 45 -3.97 1.28 -3.56
CA SER A 45 -4.67 2.48 -3.10
C SER A 45 -5.76 2.18 -2.07
N TYR A 46 -6.22 0.92 -1.95
CA TYR A 46 -7.18 0.50 -0.93
C TYR A 46 -6.56 0.08 0.42
N SER A 47 -5.23 0.02 0.53
CA SER A 47 -4.50 -0.47 1.73
C SER A 47 -3.63 0.64 2.33
N ASP A 48 -4.24 1.69 2.88
CA ASP A 48 -3.56 2.80 3.60
C ASP A 48 -2.24 3.29 2.96
N PRO A 49 -2.25 3.64 1.66
CA PRO A 49 -1.03 3.98 0.93
C PRO A 49 -0.32 5.20 1.54
N VAL A 50 -1.08 6.19 2.02
CA VAL A 50 -0.54 7.41 2.65
C VAL A 50 0.13 7.08 3.99
N GLY A 51 -0.51 6.25 4.81
CA GLY A 51 0.09 5.81 6.08
C GLY A 51 1.37 5.01 5.89
N LEU A 52 1.47 4.20 4.83
CA LEU A 52 2.71 3.52 4.47
C LEU A 52 3.82 4.49 4.03
N ILE A 53 3.51 5.45 3.16
CA ILE A 53 4.48 6.44 2.68
C ILE A 53 4.98 7.32 3.83
N ASN A 54 4.08 7.77 4.71
CA ASN A 54 4.43 8.54 5.90
C ASN A 54 5.33 7.74 6.85
N TYR A 55 5.02 6.45 7.06
CA TYR A 55 5.87 5.57 7.84
C TYR A 55 7.28 5.47 7.22
N ALA A 56 7.38 5.21 5.91
CA ALA A 56 8.65 5.11 5.21
C ALA A 56 9.50 6.39 5.37
N LEU A 57 8.89 7.56 5.18
CA LEU A 57 9.53 8.86 5.39
C LEU A 57 10.04 9.03 6.83
N ALA A 58 9.22 8.68 7.82
CA ALA A 58 9.57 8.81 9.23
C ALA A 58 10.78 7.94 9.62
N ILE A 59 11.00 6.82 8.92
CA ILE A 59 12.15 5.95 9.12
C ILE A 59 13.25 6.16 8.08
N GLY A 60 13.30 7.32 7.41
CA GLY A 60 14.43 7.73 6.56
C GLY A 60 14.46 7.12 5.16
N TYR A 61 13.33 6.60 4.67
CA TYR A 61 13.18 6.22 3.26
C TYR A 61 12.52 7.33 2.46
N SER A 62 12.80 7.39 1.17
CA SER A 62 12.03 8.15 0.18
C SER A 62 11.57 7.26 -0.96
N VAL A 63 10.55 7.68 -1.70
CA VAL A 63 10.22 7.05 -2.98
C VAL A 63 11.23 7.50 -4.04
N ALA A 64 12.04 6.57 -4.54
CA ALA A 64 13.02 6.84 -5.60
C ALA A 64 12.39 6.73 -7.00
N ASN A 65 11.45 5.80 -7.18
CA ASN A 65 10.69 5.64 -8.43
C ASN A 65 9.36 4.93 -8.17
N PHE A 66 8.39 5.10 -9.07
CA PHE A 66 7.15 4.34 -9.05
C PHE A 66 6.53 4.17 -10.44
N ILE A 67 5.68 3.15 -10.59
CA ILE A 67 4.76 2.98 -11.72
C ILE A 67 3.37 2.72 -11.16
N VAL A 68 2.34 3.36 -11.69
CA VAL A 68 0.94 3.17 -11.28
C VAL A 68 0.14 2.55 -12.42
N SER A 69 -0.72 1.59 -12.10
CA SER A 69 -1.66 0.99 -13.03
C SER A 69 -3.05 0.84 -12.40
N PRO A 70 -4.15 1.18 -13.11
CA PRO A 70 -5.50 0.92 -12.64
C PRO A 70 -5.83 -0.56 -12.71
N MET A 71 -6.39 -1.12 -11.64
CA MET A 71 -6.72 -2.54 -11.50
C MET A 71 -8.14 -2.71 -10.99
N SER A 72 -8.80 -3.79 -11.40
CA SER A 72 -10.09 -4.19 -10.83
C SER A 72 -9.89 -5.02 -9.57
N PHE A 73 -10.83 -4.97 -8.62
CA PHE A 73 -10.81 -5.90 -7.48
C PHE A 73 -10.83 -7.35 -7.97
N GLY A 74 -9.84 -8.13 -7.53
CA GLY A 74 -9.72 -9.55 -7.82
C GLY A 74 -10.41 -10.42 -6.78
N TYR A 75 -10.39 -11.74 -6.99
CA TYR A 75 -11.10 -12.73 -6.17
C TYR A 75 -10.90 -12.54 -4.65
N TYR A 76 -9.66 -12.40 -4.18
CA TYR A 76 -9.36 -12.26 -2.75
C TYR A 76 -9.71 -10.88 -2.19
N SER A 77 -9.51 -9.82 -2.97
CA SER A 77 -9.89 -8.47 -2.55
C SER A 77 -11.40 -8.26 -2.56
N SER A 78 -12.16 -9.10 -3.27
CA SER A 78 -13.62 -9.11 -3.32
C SER A 78 -14.27 -10.01 -2.27
N GLU A 79 -13.49 -10.66 -1.39
CA GLU A 79 -14.03 -11.37 -0.23
C GLU A 79 -14.79 -10.38 0.67
N PRO A 80 -16.04 -10.68 1.12
CA PRO A 80 -16.87 -9.72 1.85
C PRO A 80 -16.17 -9.05 3.04
N LYS A 81 -15.42 -9.82 3.84
CA LYS A 81 -14.67 -9.28 4.99
C LYS A 81 -13.58 -8.28 4.59
N VAL A 82 -12.92 -8.53 3.46
CA VAL A 82 -11.89 -7.63 2.93
C VAL A 82 -12.54 -6.37 2.38
N GLN A 83 -13.65 -6.50 1.65
CA GLN A 83 -14.42 -5.37 1.15
C GLN A 83 -14.98 -4.49 2.27
N ASP A 84 -15.57 -5.10 3.31
CA ASP A 84 -16.06 -4.38 4.50
C ASP A 84 -14.91 -3.55 5.11
N ARG A 85 -13.72 -4.16 5.22
CA ARG A 85 -12.56 -3.47 5.76
C ARG A 85 -12.06 -2.34 4.85
N ILE A 86 -12.04 -2.54 3.54
CA ILE A 86 -11.67 -1.51 2.56
C ILE A 86 -12.65 -0.33 2.64
N GLN A 87 -13.96 -0.59 2.78
CA GLN A 87 -14.98 0.44 2.94
C GLN A 87 -14.80 1.24 4.23
N GLU A 88 -14.48 0.58 5.34
CA GLU A 88 -14.13 1.27 6.60
C GLU A 88 -12.92 2.19 6.43
N LEU A 89 -11.85 1.69 5.78
CA LEU A 89 -10.67 2.50 5.50
C LEU A 89 -11.02 3.70 4.61
N ARG A 90 -11.89 3.54 3.61
CA ARG A 90 -12.35 4.62 2.73
C ARG A 90 -13.08 5.70 3.51
N ARG A 91 -13.99 5.33 4.41
CA ARG A 91 -14.70 6.29 5.29
C ARG A 91 -13.74 7.14 6.14
N SER A 92 -12.53 6.63 6.40
CA SER A 92 -11.47 7.32 7.14
C SER A 92 -10.41 8.01 6.26
N ASN A 93 -10.61 8.13 4.94
CA ASN A 93 -9.62 8.64 3.97
C ASN A 93 -8.31 7.84 3.93
N ARG A 94 -8.40 6.52 4.07
CA ARG A 94 -7.25 5.58 4.06
C ARG A 94 -7.32 4.54 2.95
N ALA A 95 -8.39 4.55 2.16
CA ALA A 95 -8.53 3.72 0.97
C ALA A 95 -9.18 4.54 -0.14
N PHE A 96 -8.66 4.42 -1.35
CA PHE A 96 -9.01 5.24 -2.52
C PHE A 96 -9.33 4.33 -3.70
N TYR A 97 -10.56 4.39 -4.20
CA TYR A 97 -11.03 3.57 -5.31
C TYR A 97 -12.34 4.15 -5.88
N SER A 98 -12.58 3.93 -7.17
CA SER A 98 -13.82 4.32 -7.86
C SER A 98 -14.51 3.08 -8.40
N ASP A 99 -15.78 2.88 -8.04
CA ASP A 99 -16.54 1.67 -8.35
C ASP A 99 -15.76 0.39 -8.04
N ASN A 100 -15.33 -0.33 -9.07
CA ASN A 100 -14.57 -1.57 -8.97
C ASN A 100 -13.07 -1.39 -9.27
N ILE A 101 -12.60 -0.16 -9.47
CA ILE A 101 -11.24 0.17 -9.89
C ILE A 101 -10.46 0.80 -8.73
N TYR A 102 -9.25 0.30 -8.50
CA TYR A 102 -8.26 0.86 -7.58
C TYR A 102 -6.92 1.07 -8.31
N LEU A 103 -6.00 1.82 -7.73
CA LEU A 103 -4.65 2.00 -8.27
C LEU A 103 -3.67 1.07 -7.57
N LEU A 104 -2.87 0.35 -8.36
CA LEU A 104 -1.75 -0.44 -7.89
C LEU A 104 -0.45 0.26 -8.28
N ALA A 105 0.39 0.59 -7.30
CA ALA A 105 1.71 1.14 -7.54
C ALA A 105 2.81 0.11 -7.28
N GLY A 106 3.74 -0.05 -8.21
CA GLY A 106 5.06 -0.59 -7.92
C GLY A 106 5.95 0.55 -7.44
N VAL A 107 6.47 0.47 -6.21
CA VAL A 107 7.17 1.57 -5.53
C VAL A 107 8.55 1.11 -5.11
N LEU A 108 9.58 1.84 -5.53
CA LEU A 108 10.95 1.69 -5.07
C LEU A 108 11.22 2.68 -3.93
N PHE A 109 11.36 2.17 -2.72
CA PHE A 109 11.83 2.92 -1.56
C PHE A 109 13.35 2.83 -1.45
N THR A 110 14.02 3.95 -1.19
CA THR A 110 15.47 4.00 -0.97
C THR A 110 15.76 4.69 0.37
N LYS A 111 16.63 4.07 1.18
CA LYS A 111 17.07 4.58 2.48
C LYS A 111 18.11 5.69 2.28
N ASN A 112 17.97 6.81 3.00
CA ASN A 112 18.93 7.93 3.01
C ASN A 112 19.42 8.31 1.59
N PRO A 113 18.50 8.65 0.67
CA PRO A 113 18.87 8.97 -0.71
C PRO A 113 19.88 10.13 -0.75
N VAL A 114 20.91 9.98 -1.58
CA VAL A 114 21.96 11.00 -1.76
C VAL A 114 21.42 12.28 -2.43
N VAL A 115 20.24 12.19 -3.09
CA VAL A 115 19.64 13.30 -3.84
C VAL A 115 18.43 13.85 -3.09
N SER A 116 18.41 15.18 -2.86
CA SER A 116 17.28 15.87 -2.25
C SER A 116 16.08 15.91 -3.20
N GLY A 117 14.99 15.24 -2.84
CA GLY A 117 13.72 15.27 -3.58
C GLY A 117 13.29 13.87 -4.03
N GLY A 118 12.67 13.11 -3.13
CA GLY A 118 11.99 11.87 -3.51
C GLY A 118 10.63 12.14 -4.15
N LEU A 119 10.14 11.18 -4.92
CA LEU A 119 8.84 11.22 -5.61
C LEU A 119 7.64 10.89 -4.70
N SER A 120 7.82 11.02 -3.37
CA SER A 120 6.81 10.62 -2.39
C SER A 120 5.53 11.48 -2.52
N SER A 121 5.67 12.77 -2.79
CA SER A 121 4.52 13.68 -2.89
C SER A 121 3.70 13.44 -4.16
N GLU A 122 4.39 13.12 -5.25
CA GLU A 122 3.85 12.77 -6.56
C GLU A 122 3.11 11.45 -6.49
N LEU A 123 3.70 10.45 -5.83
CA LEU A 123 3.03 9.17 -5.59
C LEU A 123 1.75 9.36 -4.77
N VAL A 124 1.79 10.16 -3.69
CA VAL A 124 0.59 10.43 -2.88
C VAL A 124 -0.51 11.04 -3.75
N LYS A 125 -0.21 12.08 -4.54
CA LYS A 125 -1.22 12.72 -5.42
C LYS A 125 -1.87 11.71 -6.37
N LEU A 126 -1.08 10.81 -6.96
CA LEU A 126 -1.59 9.82 -7.91
C LEU A 126 -2.37 8.69 -7.22
N ILE A 127 -1.79 8.07 -6.19
CA ILE A 127 -2.38 6.89 -5.52
C ILE A 127 -3.70 7.22 -4.80
N THR A 128 -3.93 8.50 -4.46
CA THR A 128 -5.17 8.97 -3.82
C THR A 128 -6.15 9.66 -4.77
N SER A 129 -5.96 9.54 -6.09
CA SER A 129 -6.76 10.29 -7.08
C SER A 129 -8.15 9.71 -7.37
N LEU A 130 -8.53 8.60 -6.71
CA LEU A 130 -9.81 7.90 -6.90
C LEU A 130 -10.76 8.07 -5.71
#